data_AF-A0AAU3ZUQ8-F1
#
_entry.id   AF-A0AAU3ZUQ8-F1
#
_cell.length_a   1.000
_cell.length_b   1.000
_cell.length_c   1.000
_cell.angle_alpha   90.00
_cell.angle_beta   90.00
_cell.angle_gamma   90.00
#
_symmetry.space_group_name_H-M   'P 1'
#
loop_
_entity.id
_entity.type
_entity.pdbx_description
1 polymer ?
#
loop_
_entity_poly.entity_id
_entity_poly.type
_entity_poly.pdbx_seq_one_letter_code
_entity_poly.pdbx_strand_id
1 'polypeptide(L)'
;MNTTEPSANLLRQVALTACGRRPGKTQSCESCARKAPALLNIASTGAADALAAAICGSQGGACADCHSKAEAIINETAETLCDA
;
A
#
# COMPACT_ATOMS: atom_id res chain seq x y z
N MET A 1 19.29 5.74 -14.15
CA MET A 1 17.99 5.57 -13.47
C MET A 1 18.07 4.24 -12.76
N ASN A 2 18.51 4.22 -11.50
CA ASN A 2 18.54 3.00 -10.72
C ASN A 2 17.09 2.67 -10.36
N THR A 3 16.49 1.74 -11.09
CA THR A 3 15.21 1.14 -10.70
C THR A 3 15.51 0.26 -9.50
N THR A 4 15.58 0.86 -8.31
CA THR A 4 15.67 0.12 -7.05
C THR A 4 14.40 -0.71 -6.98
N GLU A 5 14.53 -2.02 -7.20
CA GLU A 5 13.41 -2.94 -6.95
C GLU A 5 12.90 -2.68 -5.53
N PRO A 6 11.59 -2.53 -5.34
CA PRO A 6 11.07 -2.23 -4.02
C PRO A 6 11.46 -3.36 -3.07
N SER A 7 12.14 -2.99 -1.99
CA SER A 7 12.60 -3.94 -0.98
C SER A 7 11.47 -4.86 -0.55
N ALA A 8 11.75 -6.16 -0.38
CA ALA A 8 10.75 -7.14 0.08
C ALA A 8 10.07 -6.71 1.40
N ASN A 9 10.79 -5.93 2.22
CA ASN A 9 10.25 -5.29 3.41
C ASN A 9 9.15 -4.27 3.11
N LEU A 10 9.36 -3.36 2.14
CA LEU A 10 8.38 -2.35 1.74
C LEU A 10 7.12 -3.02 1.18
N LEU A 11 7.27 -4.00 0.29
CA LEU A 11 6.14 -4.78 -0.24
C LEU A 11 5.35 -5.47 0.89
N ARG A 12 6.04 -6.02 1.90
CA ARG A 12 5.39 -6.62 3.06
C ARG A 12 4.62 -5.60 3.89
N GLN A 13 5.18 -4.40 4.09
CA GLN A 13 4.52 -3.33 4.83
C GLN A 13 3.25 -2.86 4.11
N VAL A 14 3.35 -2.58 2.81
CA VAL A 14 2.19 -2.21 1.96
C VAL A 14 1.11 -3.29 2.01
N ALA A 15 1.49 -4.56 1.88
CA ALA A 15 0.55 -5.67 1.97
C ALA A 15 -0.16 -5.72 3.33
N LEU A 16 0.57 -5.49 4.43
CA LEU A 16 0.05 -5.54 5.79
C LEU A 16 -0.92 -4.38 6.06
N THR A 17 -0.55 -3.16 5.66
CA THR A 17 -1.38 -1.96 5.78
C THR A 17 -2.67 -2.13 4.98
N ALA A 18 -2.59 -2.54 3.71
CA ALA A 18 -3.75 -2.81 2.87
C ALA A 18 -4.66 -3.92 3.42
N CYS A 19 -4.09 -4.93 4.09
CA CYS A 19 -4.83 -6.02 4.73
C CYS A 19 -5.49 -5.61 6.07
N GLY A 20 -5.41 -4.34 6.47
CA GLY A 20 -5.91 -3.87 7.76
C GLY A 20 -4.94 -4.22 8.89
N ARG A 21 -3.77 -3.58 8.88
CA ARG A 21 -2.78 -3.64 9.96
C ARG A 21 -3.44 -3.29 11.30
N ARG A 22 -3.18 -4.11 12.32
CA ARG A 22 -3.68 -3.95 13.70
C ARG A 22 -2.68 -4.54 14.70
N PRO A 23 -2.69 -4.14 15.98
CA PRO A 23 -1.85 -4.73 17.01
C PRO A 23 -2.00 -6.26 17.01
N GLY A 24 -0.87 -6.98 16.97
CA GLY A 24 -0.82 -8.45 16.90
C GLY A 24 -0.95 -9.06 15.49
N LYS A 25 -1.27 -8.28 14.45
CA LYS A 25 -1.25 -8.76 13.05
C LYS A 25 0.10 -8.45 12.42
N THR A 26 0.90 -9.50 12.20
CA THR A 26 2.25 -9.39 11.63
C THR A 26 2.32 -9.79 10.16
N GLN A 27 1.27 -10.41 9.61
CA GLN A 27 1.21 -10.91 8.24
C GLN A 27 -0.08 -10.49 7.53
N SER A 28 0.05 -10.16 6.25
CA SER A 28 -1.06 -9.97 5.32
C SER A 28 -1.58 -11.32 4.82
N CYS A 29 -2.82 -11.37 4.33
CA CYS A 29 -3.27 -12.53 3.57
C CYS A 29 -2.55 -12.58 2.20
N GLU A 30 -2.58 -13.75 1.57
CA GLU A 30 -1.92 -13.97 0.27
C GLU A 30 -2.48 -13.05 -0.84
N SER A 31 -3.77 -12.72 -0.80
CA SER A 31 -4.38 -11.78 -1.73
C SER A 31 -3.77 -10.38 -1.63
N CYS A 32 -3.61 -9.86 -0.41
CA CYS A 32 -2.97 -8.56 -0.18
C CYS A 32 -1.48 -8.58 -0.54
N ALA A 33 -0.78 -9.69 -0.27
CA ALA A 33 0.62 -9.86 -0.67
C ALA A 33 0.77 -9.80 -2.20
N ARG A 34 -0.11 -10.47 -2.95
CA ARG A 34 -0.12 -10.45 -4.42
C ARG A 34 -0.43 -9.07 -5.00
N LYS A 35 -1.25 -8.27 -4.31
CA LYS A 35 -1.59 -6.89 -4.72
C LYS A 35 -0.52 -5.86 -4.39
N ALA A 36 0.36 -6.14 -3.42
CA ALA A 36 1.30 -5.15 -2.88
C ALA A 36 2.18 -4.44 -3.93
N PRO A 37 2.73 -5.11 -4.97
CA PRO A 37 3.52 -4.43 -6.00
C PRO A 37 2.69 -3.40 -6.78
N ALA A 38 1.43 -3.75 -7.11
CA ALA A 38 0.53 -2.85 -7.82
C ALA A 38 0.12 -1.66 -6.94
N LEU A 39 -0.17 -1.92 -5.66
CA LEU A 39 -0.49 -0.87 -4.68
C LEU A 39 0.68 0.10 -4.49
N LEU A 40 1.90 -0.42 -4.42
CA LEU A 40 3.10 0.39 -4.27
C LEU A 40 3.33 1.28 -5.49
N ASN A 41 3.16 0.75 -6.72
CA ASN A 41 3.27 1.56 -7.93
C ASN A 41 2.27 2.73 -7.96
N ILE A 42 1.04 2.52 -7.50
CA ILE A 42 0.03 3.59 -7.40
C ILE A 42 0.40 4.57 -6.28
N ALA A 43 0.92 4.07 -5.15
CA ALA A 43 1.35 4.90 -4.04
C ALA A 43 2.51 5.85 -4.44
N SER A 44 3.45 5.37 -5.27
CA SER A 44 4.53 6.19 -5.80
C SER A 44 4.07 7.38 -6.66
N THR A 45 2.84 7.36 -7.18
CA THR A 45 2.26 8.51 -7.90
C THR A 45 1.49 9.46 -6.99
N GLY A 46 1.32 9.13 -5.71
CA GLY A 46 0.50 9.90 -4.76
C GLY A 46 -1.00 9.86 -5.03
N ALA A 47 -1.49 8.93 -5.87
CA ALA A 47 -2.90 8.85 -6.25
C ALA A 47 -3.73 8.14 -5.17
N ALA A 48 -4.05 8.84 -4.07
CA ALA A 48 -4.75 8.28 -2.92
C ALA A 48 -6.11 7.63 -3.26
N ASP A 49 -6.90 8.25 -4.14
CA ASP A 49 -8.23 7.74 -4.52
C ASP A 49 -8.14 6.43 -5.33
N ALA A 50 -7.25 6.39 -6.32
CA ALA A 50 -6.97 5.19 -7.11
C ALA A 50 -6.42 4.06 -6.23
N LEU A 51 -5.55 4.40 -5.27
CA LEU A 51 -5.00 3.45 -4.32
C LEU A 51 -6.08 2.90 -3.40
N ALA A 52 -6.93 3.76 -2.85
CA ALA A 52 -8.04 3.37 -2.00
C ALA A 52 -9.02 2.45 -2.74
N ALA A 53 -9.33 2.74 -4.01
CA ALA A 53 -10.17 1.89 -4.86
C ALA A 53 -9.54 0.51 -5.08
N ALA A 54 -8.23 0.45 -5.35
CA ALA A 54 -7.50 -0.80 -5.53
C ALA A 54 -7.46 -1.67 -4.25
N ILE A 55 -7.36 -1.03 -3.07
CA ILE A 55 -7.45 -1.70 -1.76
C ILE A 55 -8.87 -2.24 -1.54
N CYS A 56 -9.88 -1.38 -1.72
CA CYS A 56 -11.28 -1.68 -1.44
C CYS A 56 -11.85 -2.74 -2.40
N GLY A 57 -11.34 -2.82 -3.63
CA GLY A 57 -11.85 -3.73 -4.66
C GLY A 57 -13.22 -3.34 -5.22
N SER A 58 -13.69 -2.12 -4.94
CA SER A 58 -14.99 -1.60 -5.36
C SER A 58 -14.84 -0.66 -6.55
N GLN A 59 -15.72 -0.83 -7.56
CA GLN A 59 -15.82 0.07 -8.72
C GLN A 59 -16.62 1.35 -8.43
N GLY A 60 -17.28 1.45 -7.27
CA GLY A 60 -18.19 2.55 -6.90
C GLY A 60 -17.63 3.56 -5.90
N GLY A 61 -16.31 3.60 -5.70
CA GLY A 61 -15.65 4.42 -4.69
C GLY A 61 -15.18 3.61 -3.49
N ALA A 62 -14.07 4.04 -2.88
CA ALA A 62 -13.48 3.39 -1.72
C ALA A 62 -14.12 3.87 -0.42
N CYS A 63 -14.23 2.99 0.57
CA CYS A 63 -14.68 3.40 1.91
C CYS A 63 -13.61 4.25 2.61
N ALA A 64 -14.02 5.02 3.62
CA ALA A 64 -13.12 5.88 4.40
C ALA A 64 -11.94 5.10 5.00
N ASP A 65 -12.15 3.87 5.46
CA ASP A 65 -11.08 3.01 5.99
C ASP A 65 -10.05 2.64 4.91
N CYS A 66 -10.47 2.44 3.66
CA CYS A 66 -9.55 2.19 2.55
C CYS A 66 -8.79 3.46 2.12
N HIS A 67 -9.42 4.64 2.24
CA HIS A 67 -8.72 5.92 2.08
C HIS A 67 -7.63 6.11 3.12
N SER A 68 -7.93 5.90 4.40
CA SER A 68 -6.92 6.02 5.46
C SER A 68 -5.76 5.03 5.27
N LYS A 69 -6.03 3.81 4.78
CA LYS A 69 -4.97 2.85 4.41
C LYS A 69 -4.13 3.33 3.22
N ALA A 70 -4.76 3.93 2.22
CA ALA A 70 -4.06 4.47 1.06
C ALA A 70 -3.13 5.62 1.45
N GLU A 71 -3.60 6.56 2.26
CA GLU A 71 -2.78 7.65 2.79
C GLU A 71 -1.60 7.13 3.62
N ALA A 72 -1.84 6.14 4.49
CA ALA A 72 -0.76 5.51 5.26
C ALA A 72 0.31 4.89 4.35
N ILE A 73 -0.10 4.14 3.31
CA ILE A 73 0.83 3.52 2.35
C ILE A 73 1.63 4.58 1.58
N ILE A 74 0.99 5.68 1.15
CA ILE A 74 1.66 6.77 0.45
C ILE A 74 2.72 7.42 1.34
N ASN A 75 2.39 7.70 2.61
CA ASN A 75 3.33 8.26 3.57
C ASN A 75 4.50 7.30 3.84
N GLU A 76 4.22 6.03 4.14
CA GLU A 76 5.25 4.99 4.36
C GLU A 76 6.19 4.86 3.13
N THR A 77 5.63 4.97 1.92
CA THR A 77 6.40 4.93 0.67
C THR A 77 7.25 6.17 0.49
N ALA A 78 6.70 7.36 0.73
CA ALA A 78 7.40 8.63 0.62
C ALA A 78 8.56 8.74 1.63
N GLU A 79 8.35 8.32 2.88
CA GLU A 79 9.40 8.27 3.91
C GLU A 79 10.55 7.34 3.48
N THR A 80 10.22 6.16 2.94
CA THR A 80 11.23 5.20 2.46
C THR A 80 12.03 5.73 1.26
N LEU A 81 11.42 6.56 0.42
CA LEU A 81 12.09 7.15 -0.76
C LEU A 81 12.93 8.39 -0.41
N CYS A 82 12.60 9.11 0.65
CA CYS A 82 13.38 10.26 1.13
C CYS A 82 14.57 9.85 2.00
N ASP A 83 14.54 8.67 2.61
CA ASP A 83 15.62 8.10 3.43
C ASP A 83 16.65 7.28 2.61
N ALA A 84 16.38 7.04 1.32
CA ALA A 84 17.20 6.26 0.40
C ALA A 84 18.09 7.13 -0.51
#